data_AF-A0A0F9J7D6-F1
#
_entry.id   AF-A0A0F9J7D6-F1
#
_cell.length_a   1.000
_cell.length_b   1.000
_cell.length_c   1.000
_cell.angle_alpha   90.00
_cell.angle_beta   90.00
_cell.angle_gamma   90.00
#
_symmetry.space_group_name_H-M   'P 1'
#
loop_
_entity.id
_entity.type
_entity.pdbx_description
1 polymer ?
#
loop_
_entity_poly.entity_id
_entity_poly.type
_entity_poly.pdbx_seq_one_letter_code
_entity_poly.pdbx_strand_id
1 'polypeptide(L)'
;MGGIQFKERVRRKLLKNRGLVRVGKGHLEPMPDEPDDPNKTLAMRLIEARLGIMIEELLSEGSLKEVALLIGVKESTVSKWRLRLGLRL
;
A
#
# COMPACT_ATOMS: atom_id res chain seq x y z
N MET A 1 20.95 26.89 13.11
CA MET A 1 20.00 25.75 13.11
C MET A 1 20.02 24.90 11.82
N GLY A 2 21.12 24.80 11.05
CA GLY A 2 21.16 23.99 9.80
C GLY A 2 21.74 22.57 9.95
N GLY A 3 22.60 22.33 10.94
CA GLY A 3 23.34 21.06 11.08
C GLY A 3 22.50 19.85 11.52
N ILE A 4 21.39 20.07 12.23
CA ILE A 4 20.50 18.99 12.70
C ILE A 4 19.76 18.35 11.51
N GLN A 5 19.31 19.16 10.55
CA GLN A 5 18.62 18.69 9.35
C GLN A 5 19.56 17.94 8.41
N PHE A 6 20.83 18.34 8.30
CA PHE A 6 21.82 17.65 7.49
C PHE A 6 22.12 16.25 8.03
N LYS A 7 22.42 16.13 9.33
CA LYS A 7 22.67 14.84 9.99
C LYS A 7 21.49 13.88 9.84
N GLU A 8 20.27 14.39 9.96
CA GLU A 8 19.05 13.58 9.80
C GLU A 8 18.83 13.13 8.35
N ARG A 9 19.12 14.00 7.37
CA ARG A 9 19.05 13.66 5.94
C ARG A 9 20.05 12.57 5.56
N VAL A 10 21.29 12.68 6.02
CA VAL A 10 22.33 11.67 5.81
C VAL A 10 21.94 10.35 6.45
N ARG A 11 21.41 10.39 7.69
CA ARG A 11 20.94 9.21 8.40
C ARG A 11 19.82 8.49 7.66
N ARG A 12 18.77 9.21 7.22
CA ARG A 12 17.67 8.61 6.43
C ARG A 12 18.18 7.97 5.15
N LYS A 13 19.14 8.61 4.46
CA LYS A 13 19.76 8.05 3.24
C LYS A 13 20.53 6.75 3.54
N LEU A 14 21.30 6.72 4.62
CA LEU A 14 22.03 5.52 5.05
C LEU A 14 21.12 4.38 5.47
N LEU A 15 20.04 4.68 6.21
CA LEU A 15 19.06 3.70 6.64
C LEU A 15 18.28 3.13 5.45
N LYS A 16 17.83 3.97 4.52
CA LYS A 16 17.20 3.54 3.27
C LYS A 16 18.09 2.61 2.45
N ASN A 17 19.37 2.95 2.28
CA ASN A 17 20.32 2.11 1.55
C ASN A 17 20.57 0.73 2.21
N ARG A 18 20.27 0.60 3.50
CA ARG A 18 20.42 -0.65 4.26
C ARG A 18 19.08 -1.39 4.46
N GLY A 19 17.99 -0.91 3.85
CA GLY A 19 16.66 -1.48 4.03
C GLY A 19 16.17 -1.41 5.48
N LEU A 20 16.53 -0.36 6.21
CA LEU A 20 16.16 -0.18 7.61
C LEU A 20 15.39 1.13 7.81
N VAL A 21 14.46 1.14 8.76
CA VAL A 21 13.75 2.33 9.24
C VAL A 21 13.85 2.41 10.76
N ARG A 22 13.94 3.63 11.29
CA ARG A 22 13.99 3.84 12.74
C ARG A 22 12.57 3.89 13.30
N VAL A 23 12.29 3.06 14.29
CA VAL A 23 11.02 3.02 14.99
C VAL A 23 11.27 3.46 16.44
N GLY A 24 10.66 4.57 16.86
CA GLY A 24 10.84 5.15 18.20
C GLY A 24 12.27 5.60 18.55
N LYS A 25 12.66 5.48 19.83
CA LYS A 25 13.97 5.88 20.35
C LYS A 25 14.98 4.73 20.28
N GLY A 26 15.50 4.45 19.08
CA GLY A 26 16.73 3.66 18.92
C GLY A 26 16.56 2.24 18.37
N HIS A 27 15.34 1.81 18.06
CA HIS A 27 15.11 0.55 17.36
C HIS A 27 15.19 0.76 15.85
N LEU A 28 15.83 -0.19 15.16
CA LEU A 28 15.87 -0.29 13.71
C LEU A 28 15.04 -1.50 13.33
N GLU A 29 14.04 -1.30 12.49
CA GLU A 29 13.25 -2.38 11.90
C GLU A 29 13.56 -2.46 10.40
N PRO A 30 13.37 -3.63 9.77
CA PRO A 30 13.38 -3.72 8.32
C PRO A 30 12.42 -2.67 7.76
N MET A 31 12.86 -2.00 6.71
CA MET A 31 12.01 -1.09 5.96
C MET A 31 10.82 -1.91 5.48
N PRO A 32 9.57 -1.47 5.74
CA PRO A 32 8.41 -2.18 5.21
C PRO A 32 8.59 -2.28 3.69
N ASP A 33 8.28 -3.45 3.15
CA ASP A 33 8.44 -3.72 1.73
C ASP A 33 7.81 -2.58 0.92
N GLU A 34 8.56 -2.09 -0.06
CA GLU A 34 8.03 -1.08 -0.96
C GLU A 34 6.74 -1.63 -1.58
N PRO A 35 5.74 -0.77 -1.82
CA PRO A 35 4.53 -1.17 -2.51
C PRO A 35 4.86 -1.95 -3.80
N ASP A 36 4.65 -3.27 -3.82
CA ASP A 36 4.90 -4.11 -5.01
C ASP A 36 4.18 -3.57 -6.26
N ASP A 37 3.03 -2.92 -6.05
CA ASP A 37 2.31 -2.19 -7.09
C ASP A 37 1.94 -0.76 -6.61
N PRO A 38 2.44 0.31 -7.28
CA PRO A 38 2.07 1.70 -6.97
C PRO A 38 0.58 2.01 -7.22
N ASN A 39 -0.11 1.20 -8.02
CA ASN A 39 -1.54 1.34 -8.29
C ASN A 39 -2.39 0.73 -7.18
N LYS A 40 -1.83 -0.11 -6.31
CA LYS A 40 -2.55 -0.65 -5.16
C LYS A 40 -2.62 0.33 -4.00
N THR A 41 -3.83 0.62 -3.55
CA THR A 41 -4.06 1.40 -2.33
C THR A 41 -3.79 0.56 -1.08
N LEU A 42 -3.51 1.20 0.06
CA LEU A 42 -3.38 0.51 1.34
C LEU A 42 -4.61 -0.35 1.67
N ALA A 43 -5.81 0.15 1.37
CA ALA A 43 -7.05 -0.57 1.58
C ALA A 43 -7.11 -1.87 0.76
N MET A 44 -6.68 -1.84 -0.51
CA MET A 44 -6.60 -3.04 -1.35
C MET A 44 -5.65 -4.07 -0.74
N ARG A 45 -4.45 -3.66 -0.31
CA ARG A 45 -3.48 -4.58 0.30
C ARG A 45 -3.96 -5.19 1.60
N LEU A 46 -4.65 -4.42 2.42
CA LEU A 46 -5.25 -4.94 3.65
C LEU A 46 -6.34 -5.97 3.34
N ILE A 47 -7.10 -5.78 2.27
CA ILE A 47 -8.09 -6.75 1.79
C ILE A 47 -7.39 -8.02 1.30
N GLU A 48 -6.33 -7.90 0.50
CA GLU A 48 -5.54 -9.04 0.02
C GLU A 48 -4.94 -9.83 1.18
N ALA A 49 -4.32 -9.14 2.15
CA ALA A 49 -3.76 -9.78 3.33
C ALA A 49 -4.84 -10.46 4.20
N ARG A 50 -6.05 -9.90 4.24
CA ARG A 50 -7.17 -10.47 5.01
C ARG A 50 -7.80 -11.68 4.33
N LEU A 51 -7.94 -11.64 3.00
CA LEU A 51 -8.66 -12.66 2.23
C LEU A 51 -7.74 -13.71 1.61
N GLY A 52 -6.44 -13.46 1.52
CA GLY A 52 -5.46 -14.34 0.89
C GLY A 52 -5.60 -14.46 -0.62
N ILE A 53 -6.34 -13.56 -1.27
CA ILE A 53 -6.60 -13.52 -2.72
C ILE A 53 -6.16 -12.18 -3.30
N MET A 54 -5.79 -12.16 -4.57
CA MET A 54 -5.39 -10.93 -5.24
C MET A 54 -6.61 -10.02 -5.46
N ILE A 55 -6.43 -8.72 -5.24
CA ILE A 55 -7.53 -7.77 -5.38
C ILE A 55 -8.00 -7.70 -6.83
N GLU A 56 -7.10 -7.91 -7.80
CA GLU A 56 -7.42 -7.93 -9.23
C GLU A 56 -8.40 -9.04 -9.58
N GLU A 57 -8.18 -10.25 -9.05
CA GLU A 57 -9.06 -11.41 -9.26
C GLU A 57 -10.44 -11.11 -8.69
N LEU A 58 -10.49 -10.66 -7.43
CA LEU A 58 -11.73 -10.28 -6.77
C LEU A 58 -12.48 -9.19 -7.54
N LEU A 59 -11.76 -8.18 -8.01
CA LEU A 59 -12.33 -7.08 -8.77
C LEU A 59 -12.73 -7.49 -10.19
N SER A 60 -12.26 -8.60 -10.74
CA SER A 60 -12.54 -9.01 -12.13
C SER A 60 -13.75 -9.93 -12.26
N GLU A 61 -14.04 -10.74 -11.24
CA GLU A 61 -15.08 -11.79 -11.35
C GLU A 61 -16.51 -11.31 -11.10
N GLY A 62 -16.73 -10.35 -10.20
CA GLY A 62 -18.07 -9.94 -9.77
C GLY A 62 -18.62 -8.69 -10.44
N SER A 63 -19.90 -8.38 -10.23
CA SER A 63 -20.43 -7.03 -10.49
C SER A 63 -19.91 -6.01 -9.47
N LEU A 64 -19.99 -4.70 -9.78
CA LEU A 64 -19.58 -3.65 -8.83
C LEU A 64 -20.31 -3.76 -7.48
N LYS A 65 -21.59 -4.16 -7.52
CA LYS A 65 -22.46 -4.29 -6.35
C LYS A 65 -22.11 -5.48 -5.48
N GLU A 66 -21.89 -6.64 -6.08
CA GLU A 66 -21.51 -7.86 -5.35
C GLU A 66 -20.15 -7.69 -4.67
N VAL A 67 -19.18 -7.15 -5.41
CA VAL A 67 -17.85 -6.87 -4.89
C VAL A 67 -17.94 -5.85 -3.76
N ALA A 68 -18.65 -4.73 -3.94
CA ALA A 68 -18.85 -3.72 -2.91
C ALA A 68 -19.44 -4.30 -1.61
N LEU A 69 -20.44 -5.17 -1.73
CA LEU A 69 -21.06 -5.85 -0.61
C LEU A 69 -20.07 -6.78 0.11
N LEU A 70 -19.30 -7.58 -0.64
CA LEU A 70 -18.36 -8.55 -0.10
C LEU A 70 -17.23 -7.90 0.71
N ILE A 71 -16.63 -6.82 0.20
CA ILE A 71 -15.52 -6.11 0.87
C ILE A 71 -15.98 -4.95 1.76
N GLY A 72 -17.29 -4.69 1.86
CA GLY A 72 -17.86 -3.67 2.76
C GLY A 72 -17.50 -2.23 2.36
N VAL A 73 -17.43 -1.95 1.06
CA VAL A 73 -17.12 -0.62 0.51
C VAL A 73 -18.24 -0.14 -0.41
N LYS A 74 -18.20 1.14 -0.82
CA LYS A 74 -19.17 1.67 -1.80
C LYS A 74 -18.83 1.17 -3.21
N GLU A 75 -19.85 0.97 -4.06
CA GLU A 75 -19.68 0.63 -5.48
C GLU A 75 -18.79 1.63 -6.24
N SER A 76 -18.88 2.92 -5.88
CA SER A 76 -18.04 3.97 -6.45
C SER A 76 -16.56 3.81 -6.10
N THR A 77 -16.24 3.22 -4.95
CA THR A 77 -14.86 2.86 -4.57
C THR A 77 -14.36 1.73 -5.45
N VAL A 78 -15.15 0.67 -5.61
CA VAL A 78 -14.85 -0.48 -6.49
C VAL A 78 -14.62 -0.02 -7.93
N SER A 79 -15.48 0.87 -8.44
CA SER A 79 -15.34 1.46 -9.76
C SER A 79 -14.02 2.23 -9.93
N LYS A 80 -13.61 3.03 -8.94
CA LYS A 80 -12.34 3.75 -8.98
C LYS A 80 -11.14 2.81 -8.91
N TRP A 81 -11.27 1.72 -8.16
CA TRP A 81 -10.24 0.70 -8.01
C TRP A 81 -10.01 -0.06 -9.32
N ARG A 82 -11.09 -0.49 -10.00
CA ARG A 82 -10.97 -1.07 -11.35
C ARG A 82 -10.29 -0.15 -12.35
N LEU A 83 -10.68 1.13 -12.36
CA LEU A 83 -10.06 2.12 -13.25
C LEU A 83 -8.56 2.27 -12.95
N ARG A 84 -8.20 2.33 -11.66
CA ARG A 84 -6.80 2.49 -11.24
C ARG A 84 -5.93 1.28 -11.63
N LEU A 85 -6.51 0.08 -11.59
CA LEU A 85 -5.83 -1.17 -11.92
C LEU A 85 -5.94 -1.54 -13.42
N GLY A 86 -6.53 -0.69 -14.25
CA GLY A 86 -6.69 -0.99 -15.69
C GLY A 86 -7.67 -2.12 -16.00
N LEU A 87 -8.57 -2.47 -15.07
CA LEU A 87 -9.56 -3.55 -15.21
C LEU A 87 -10.85 -3.11 -15.95
N ARG A 88 -10.88 -1.88 -16.45
CA ARG A 88 -11.94 -1.40 -17.35
C ARG A 88 -11.42 -1.46 -18.78
N LEU A 89 -12.10 -2.23 -19.62
CA LEU A 89 -12.10 -2.03 -21.07
C LEU A 89 -12.91 -0.78 -21.42
#